data_AF-D8DST0-F1
#
_entry.id   AF-D8DST0-F1
#
_cell.length_a   1.000
_cell.length_b   1.000
_cell.length_c   1.000
_cell.angle_alpha   90.00
_cell.angle_beta   90.00
_cell.angle_gamma   90.00
#
_symmetry.space_group_name_H-M   'P 1'
#
loop_
_entity.id
_entity.type
_entity.pdbx_description
1 polymer ?
#
loop_
_entity_poly.entity_id
_entity_poly.type
_entity_poly.pdbx_seq_one_letter_code
_entity_poly.pdbx_strand_id
1 'polypeptide(L)'
;SYESDKITEADFEPYCLKLFNQRWYILAHFHRDATPEKEERDYFAIYSFDRIQEMSLTDVKFDIRDDFDAQDFFSECFGVFASDETSAERIILRAYGKQRYYLRDLPLHHSQRAIGQGENYTDFEYYVRPTSDFCGHILSLANNLKVIYPQSLADKISQLAIDTLKMYNIDVKDKV
;
A
#
# COMPACT_ATOMS: atom_id res chain seq x y z
N SER A 1 -2.21 -10.70 13.46
CA SER A 1 -2.37 -9.29 13.01
C SER A 1 -1.19 -8.48 13.56
N TYR A 2 -0.82 -7.33 12.97
CA TYR A 2 0.13 -6.39 13.60
C TYR A 2 -0.35 -5.87 14.98
N GLU A 3 -1.61 -6.13 15.33
CA GLU A 3 -2.28 -5.67 16.54
C GLU A 3 -2.40 -6.75 17.63
N SER A 4 -1.87 -7.95 17.39
CA SER A 4 -2.05 -9.08 18.30
C SER A 4 -0.96 -10.13 18.12
N ASP A 5 -0.27 -10.46 19.21
CA ASP A 5 0.70 -11.56 19.32
C ASP A 5 0.03 -12.95 19.38
N LYS A 6 -1.30 -13.03 19.30
CA LYS A 6 -1.99 -14.31 19.23
C LYS A 6 -1.71 -15.01 17.90
N ILE A 7 -1.20 -16.23 18.02
CA ILE A 7 -1.13 -17.19 16.92
C ILE A 7 -2.55 -17.59 16.55
N THR A 8 -2.85 -17.57 15.26
CA THR A 8 -4.13 -18.00 14.70
C THR A 8 -3.86 -19.03 13.62
N GLU A 9 -4.60 -20.13 13.68
CA GLU A 9 -4.63 -21.15 12.65
C GLU A 9 -5.81 -20.87 11.72
N ALA A 10 -5.59 -20.98 10.41
CA ALA A 10 -6.62 -20.80 9.40
C ALA A 10 -6.20 -21.51 8.11
N ASP A 11 -7.14 -22.22 7.51
CA ASP A 11 -7.00 -22.72 6.15
C ASP A 11 -7.26 -21.58 5.15
N PHE A 12 -6.53 -21.60 4.04
CA PHE A 12 -6.68 -20.61 2.99
C PHE A 12 -6.28 -21.18 1.64
N GLU A 13 -6.83 -20.56 0.60
CA GLU A 13 -6.51 -20.85 -0.79
C GLU A 13 -5.40 -19.89 -1.26
N PRO A 14 -4.21 -20.37 -1.65
CA PRO A 14 -3.12 -19.52 -2.13
C PRO A 14 -3.36 -19.07 -3.58
N TYR A 15 -3.55 -17.76 -3.79
CA TYR A 15 -3.82 -17.21 -5.14
C TYR A 15 -2.56 -16.74 -5.86
N CYS A 16 -1.69 -15.97 -5.20
CA CYS A 16 -0.43 -15.54 -5.81
C CYS A 16 0.63 -15.13 -4.79
N LEU A 17 1.89 -15.12 -5.25
CA LEU A 17 3.02 -14.57 -4.50
C LEU A 17 3.40 -13.20 -5.04
N LYS A 18 3.59 -12.23 -4.16
CA LYS A 18 4.05 -10.88 -4.50
C LYS A 18 5.33 -10.56 -3.72
N LEU A 19 6.38 -10.17 -4.44
CA LEU A 19 7.59 -9.62 -3.85
C LEU A 19 7.47 -8.09 -3.81
N PHE A 20 7.57 -7.50 -2.62
CA PHE A 20 7.53 -6.05 -2.45
C PHE A 20 8.45 -5.64 -1.31
N ASN A 21 9.26 -4.57 -1.49
CA ASN A 21 10.24 -4.11 -0.51
C ASN A 21 11.08 -5.25 0.11
N GLN A 22 11.56 -6.16 -0.74
CA GLN A 22 12.40 -7.32 -0.38
C GLN A 22 11.72 -8.34 0.55
N ARG A 23 10.38 -8.34 0.62
CA ARG A 23 9.59 -9.30 1.40
C ARG A 23 8.61 -10.03 0.51
N TRP A 24 8.48 -11.33 0.74
CA TRP A 24 7.48 -12.15 0.06
C TRP A 24 6.15 -12.09 0.81
N TYR A 25 5.10 -11.91 0.03
CA TYR A 25 3.72 -11.90 0.49
C TYR A 25 2.90 -12.92 -0.29
N ILE A 26 1.93 -13.52 0.38
CA ILE A 26 0.93 -14.38 -0.22
C ILE A 26 -0.42 -13.68 -0.20
N LEU A 27 -1.06 -13.60 -1.36
CA LEU A 27 -2.48 -13.32 -1.46
C LEU A 27 -3.23 -14.62 -1.22
N ALA A 28 -4.06 -14.62 -0.19
CA ALA A 28 -4.80 -15.78 0.27
C ALA A 28 -6.30 -15.45 0.29
N HIS A 29 -7.11 -16.37 -0.23
CA HIS A 29 -8.56 -16.32 -0.08
C HIS A 29 -8.95 -17.19 1.11
N PHE A 30 -9.70 -16.59 2.04
CA PHE A 30 -10.15 -17.25 3.26
C PHE A 30 -11.65 -17.48 3.17
N HIS A 31 -12.06 -18.72 3.40
CA HIS A 31 -13.43 -19.08 3.68
C HIS A 31 -13.57 -19.23 5.20
N ARG A 32 -14.47 -18.44 5.80
CA ARG A 32 -14.81 -18.60 7.21
C ARG A 32 -16.29 -18.91 7.33
N ASP A 33 -16.59 -20.14 7.75
CA ASP A 33 -17.95 -20.55 8.09
C ASP A 33 -18.55 -19.65 9.18
N ALA A 34 -19.88 -19.53 9.16
CA ALA A 34 -20.61 -18.84 10.22
C ALA A 34 -20.42 -19.57 11.56
N THR A 35 -20.07 -18.82 12.61
CA THR A 35 -20.14 -19.26 14.01
C THR A 35 -21.24 -18.48 14.73
N PRO A 36 -21.71 -18.93 15.92
CA PRO A 36 -22.69 -18.18 16.70
C PRO A 36 -22.26 -16.72 17.02
N GLU A 37 -20.96 -16.44 17.01
CA GLU A 37 -20.43 -15.08 17.25
C GLU A 37 -20.08 -14.30 15.97
N LYS A 38 -20.02 -14.95 14.80
CA LYS A 38 -19.51 -14.34 13.56
C LYS A 38 -20.20 -14.88 12.33
N GLU A 39 -20.66 -13.98 11.46
CA GLU A 39 -21.22 -14.36 10.17
C GLU A 39 -20.19 -15.05 9.27
N GLU A 40 -20.69 -15.84 8.32
CA GLU A 40 -19.89 -16.38 7.22
C GLU A 40 -19.17 -15.24 6.50
N ARG A 41 -17.92 -15.46 6.13
CA ARG A 41 -17.12 -14.44 5.45
C ARG A 41 -16.14 -15.07 4.47
N ASP A 42 -16.30 -14.67 3.21
CA ASP A 42 -15.30 -14.83 2.17
C ASP A 42 -14.53 -13.53 1.98
N TYR A 43 -13.20 -13.61 2.01
CA TYR A 43 -12.37 -12.43 1.84
C TYR A 43 -10.96 -12.77 1.41
N PHE A 44 -10.36 -11.83 0.68
CA PHE A 44 -8.94 -11.85 0.37
C PHE A 44 -8.15 -11.14 1.46
N ALA A 45 -7.03 -11.73 1.85
CA ALA A 45 -6.07 -11.10 2.75
C ALA A 45 -4.65 -11.42 2.32
N ILE A 46 -3.74 -10.52 2.68
CA ILE A 46 -2.33 -10.60 2.29
C ILE A 46 -1.49 -10.81 3.54
N TYR A 47 -0.70 -11.90 3.52
CA TYR A 47 0.17 -12.27 4.63
C TYR A 47 1.62 -12.24 4.19
N SER A 48 2.51 -11.78 5.06
CA SER A 48 3.95 -11.88 4.85
C SER A 48 4.44 -13.25 5.31
N PHE A 49 5.29 -13.89 4.50
CA PHE A 49 5.89 -15.19 4.84
C PHE A 49 6.71 -15.14 6.12
N ASP A 50 7.35 -14.01 6.41
CA ASP A 50 8.16 -13.79 7.62
C ASP A 50 7.36 -13.98 8.93
N ARG A 51 6.03 -14.09 8.85
CA ARG A 51 5.11 -14.23 9.99
C ARG A 51 4.47 -15.59 10.11
N ILE A 52 4.67 -16.45 9.13
CA ILE A 52 4.10 -17.80 9.13
C ILE A 52 5.03 -18.68 9.95
N GLN A 53 4.51 -19.25 11.04
CA GLN A 53 5.28 -20.13 11.91
C GLN A 53 5.39 -21.54 11.33
N GLU A 54 4.28 -22.05 10.80
CA GLU A 54 4.16 -23.38 10.21
C GLU A 54 3.14 -23.32 9.06
N MET A 55 3.35 -24.13 8.03
CA MET A 55 2.43 -24.29 6.91
C MET A 55 2.45 -25.75 6.47
N SER A 56 1.27 -26.34 6.35
CA SER A 56 1.08 -27.69 5.85
C SER A 56 0.07 -27.68 4.69
N LEU A 57 0.19 -28.64 3.78
CA LEU A 57 -0.77 -28.80 2.70
C LEU A 57 -1.94 -29.66 3.19
N THR A 58 -3.15 -29.25 2.85
CA THR A 58 -4.36 -30.04 3.08
C THR A 58 -4.73 -30.83 1.82
N ASP A 59 -5.60 -31.82 1.95
CA ASP A 59 -6.15 -32.57 0.81
C ASP A 59 -7.30 -31.82 0.10
N VAL A 60 -7.70 -30.66 0.65
CA VAL A 60 -8.76 -29.81 0.09
C VAL A 60 -8.27 -29.20 -1.22
N LYS A 61 -9.09 -29.33 -2.28
CA LYS A 61 -8.84 -28.72 -3.57
C LYS A 61 -9.63 -27.43 -3.69
N PHE A 62 -9.05 -26.47 -4.39
CA PHE A 62 -9.68 -25.22 -4.76
C PHE A 62 -9.32 -24.90 -6.20
N ASP A 63 -10.16 -24.10 -6.84
CA ASP A 63 -9.91 -23.59 -8.18
C ASP A 63 -9.77 -22.08 -8.10
N ILE A 64 -8.69 -21.55 -8.68
CA ILE A 64 -8.58 -20.12 -8.92
C ILE A 64 -9.61 -19.79 -10.00
N ARG A 65 -10.44 -18.79 -9.73
CA ARG A 65 -11.46 -18.36 -10.70
C ARG A 65 -10.81 -17.97 -12.03
N ASP A 66 -11.41 -18.38 -13.15
CA ASP A 66 -10.90 -18.11 -14.49
C ASP A 66 -10.76 -16.60 -14.81
N ASP A 67 -11.52 -15.76 -14.10
CA ASP A 67 -11.51 -14.30 -14.23
C ASP A 67 -10.52 -13.60 -13.29
N PHE A 68 -9.77 -14.35 -12.48
CA PHE A 68 -8.77 -13.78 -11.58
C PHE A 68 -7.44 -13.54 -12.29
N ASP A 69 -7.01 -12.28 -12.31
CA ASP A 69 -5.66 -11.89 -12.72
C ASP A 69 -4.96 -11.13 -11.58
N ALA A 70 -3.78 -11.63 -11.17
CA ALA A 70 -3.03 -11.04 -10.07
C ALA A 70 -2.45 -9.66 -10.43
N GLN A 71 -2.10 -9.43 -11.69
CA GLN A 71 -1.55 -8.16 -12.14
C GLN A 71 -2.65 -7.08 -12.09
N ASP A 72 -3.87 -7.42 -12.50
CA ASP A 72 -5.05 -6.56 -12.44
C ASP A 72 -5.48 -6.31 -10.99
N PHE A 73 -5.49 -7.35 -10.14
CA PHE A 73 -5.82 -7.22 -8.71
C PHE A 73 -4.93 -6.20 -8.00
N PHE A 74 -3.64 -6.17 -8.34
CA PHE A 74 -2.67 -5.25 -7.77
C PHE A 74 -2.41 -4.00 -8.61
N SER A 75 -3.09 -3.83 -9.75
CA SER A 75 -2.80 -2.78 -10.74
C SER A 75 -2.99 -1.36 -10.22
N GLU A 76 -3.75 -1.19 -9.14
CA GLU A 76 -3.97 0.12 -8.51
C GLU A 76 -3.19 0.28 -7.20
N CYS A 77 -2.44 -0.74 -6.79
CA CYS A 77 -1.72 -0.75 -5.52
C CYS A 77 -0.28 -0.31 -5.74
N PHE A 78 0.17 0.66 -4.95
CA PHE A 78 1.59 0.96 -4.85
C PHE A 78 2.40 -0.23 -4.30
N GLY A 79 1.87 -0.89 -3.27
CA GLY A 79 2.51 -2.06 -2.66
C GLY A 79 1.55 -3.22 -2.47
N VAL A 80 1.38 -3.66 -1.22
CA VAL A 80 0.69 -4.91 -0.87
C VAL A 80 -0.63 -4.71 -0.16
N PHE A 81 -1.04 -3.47 0.11
CA PHE A 81 -2.32 -3.18 0.74
C PHE A 81 -3.44 -3.12 -0.30
N ALA A 82 -3.87 -4.28 -0.79
CA ALA A 82 -4.97 -4.38 -1.78
C ALA A 82 -6.35 -4.57 -1.15
N SER A 83 -6.38 -4.97 0.13
CA SER A 83 -7.60 -5.30 0.88
C SER A 83 -8.11 -4.14 1.75
N ASP A 84 -7.56 -2.94 1.61
CA ASP A 84 -8.12 -1.76 2.27
C ASP A 84 -9.27 -1.19 1.43
N GLU A 85 -10.26 -0.56 2.08
CA GLU A 85 -11.41 0.06 1.40
C GLU A 85 -11.01 1.36 0.65
N THR A 86 -9.71 1.62 0.52
CA THR A 86 -9.18 2.81 -0.14
C THR A 86 -9.32 2.65 -1.65
N SER A 87 -10.15 3.48 -2.26
CA SER A 87 -10.32 3.49 -3.72
C SER A 87 -9.11 4.13 -4.40
N ALA A 88 -8.82 3.70 -5.63
CA ALA A 88 -7.78 4.30 -6.45
C ALA A 88 -8.20 5.70 -6.89
N GLU A 89 -7.25 6.63 -6.83
CA GLU A 89 -7.51 7.99 -7.27
C GLU A 89 -6.31 8.59 -8.00
N ARG A 90 -6.60 9.69 -8.71
CA ARG A 90 -5.57 10.45 -9.41
C ARG A 90 -4.73 11.21 -8.38
N ILE A 91 -3.42 11.04 -8.45
CA ILE A 91 -2.47 11.69 -7.54
C ILE A 91 -1.42 12.43 -8.37
N ILE A 92 -1.05 13.62 -7.95
CA ILE A 92 0.04 14.40 -8.54
C ILE A 92 1.10 14.63 -7.46
N LEU A 93 2.31 14.14 -7.73
CA LEU A 93 3.48 14.34 -6.88
C LEU A 93 4.50 15.24 -7.59
N ARG A 94 4.98 16.25 -6.88
CA ARG A 94 6.08 17.10 -7.31
C ARG A 94 7.38 16.60 -6.70
N ALA A 95 8.29 16.16 -7.56
CA ALA A 95 9.62 15.72 -7.18
C ALA A 95 10.64 16.84 -7.37
N TYR A 96 11.48 17.07 -6.36
CA TYR A 96 12.49 18.13 -6.37
C TYR A 96 13.91 17.58 -6.52
N GLY A 97 14.84 18.46 -6.92
CA GLY A 97 16.27 18.17 -6.89
C GLY A 97 16.64 16.88 -7.65
N LYS A 98 17.40 15.99 -7.00
CA LYS A 98 17.81 14.70 -7.60
C LYS A 98 16.66 13.69 -7.72
N GLN A 99 15.64 13.78 -6.85
CA GLN A 99 14.55 12.81 -6.81
C GLN A 99 13.76 12.77 -8.13
N ARG A 100 13.67 13.90 -8.85
CA ARG A 100 13.01 13.94 -10.16
C ARG A 100 13.67 13.04 -11.21
N TYR A 101 15.00 12.86 -11.13
CA TYR A 101 15.71 11.95 -12.04
C TYR A 101 15.54 10.51 -11.62
N TYR A 102 15.65 10.23 -10.30
CA TYR A 102 15.41 8.89 -9.77
C TYR A 102 14.01 8.38 -10.12
N LEU A 103 12.97 9.19 -9.95
CA LEU A 103 11.60 8.77 -10.27
C LEU A 103 11.37 8.60 -11.78
N ARG A 104 12.11 9.32 -12.62
CA ARG A 104 12.04 9.12 -14.07
C ARG A 104 12.67 7.78 -14.48
N ASP A 105 13.81 7.45 -13.89
CA ASP A 105 14.59 6.26 -14.24
C ASP A 105 14.03 5.00 -13.57
N LEU A 106 13.43 5.16 -12.38
CA LEU A 106 12.78 4.10 -11.60
C LEU A 106 11.35 4.55 -11.21
N PRO A 107 10.36 4.36 -12.09
CA PRO A 107 8.97 4.70 -11.79
C PRO A 107 8.44 3.95 -10.57
N LEU A 108 7.64 4.63 -9.75
CA LEU A 108 7.02 4.02 -8.56
C LEU A 108 5.91 3.04 -8.92
N HIS A 109 5.25 3.28 -10.06
CA HIS A 109 4.07 2.56 -10.47
C HIS A 109 3.90 2.64 -11.98
N HIS A 110 3.26 1.64 -12.59
CA HIS A 110 3.08 1.58 -14.05
C HIS A 110 2.22 2.72 -14.60
N SER A 111 1.30 3.25 -13.79
CA SER A 111 0.47 4.42 -14.16
C SER A 111 1.23 5.75 -14.12
N GLN A 112 2.49 5.78 -13.68
CA GLN A 112 3.27 7.00 -13.53
C GLN A 112 3.51 7.69 -14.88
N ARG A 113 3.20 8.99 -14.95
CA ARG A 113 3.44 9.84 -16.13
C ARG A 113 3.99 11.20 -15.73
N ALA A 114 5.03 11.68 -16.39
CA ALA A 114 5.48 13.06 -16.20
C ALA A 114 4.49 14.01 -16.89
N ILE A 115 3.92 14.97 -16.15
CA ILE A 115 2.89 15.90 -16.66
C ILE A 115 3.35 17.36 -16.70
N GLY A 116 4.51 17.67 -16.11
CA GLY A 116 5.05 19.02 -16.11
C GLY A 116 6.46 19.08 -15.56
N GLN A 117 7.21 20.10 -15.96
CA GLN A 117 8.56 20.37 -15.48
C GLN A 117 8.71 21.85 -15.17
N GLY A 118 9.42 22.16 -14.08
CA GLY A 118 9.89 23.49 -13.75
C GLY A 118 11.40 23.50 -13.56
N GLU A 119 11.97 24.65 -13.20
CA GLU A 119 13.43 24.80 -13.07
C GLU A 119 14.06 23.75 -12.13
N ASN A 120 13.45 23.51 -10.96
CA ASN A 120 13.97 22.59 -9.95
C ASN A 120 13.00 21.46 -9.55
N TYR A 121 12.02 21.15 -10.39
CA TYR A 121 11.06 20.08 -10.10
C TYR A 121 10.47 19.40 -11.35
N THR A 122 9.87 18.24 -11.15
CA THR A 122 9.05 17.53 -12.13
C THR A 122 7.77 17.05 -11.46
N ASP A 123 6.64 17.27 -12.11
CA ASP A 123 5.34 16.79 -11.65
C ASP A 123 5.05 15.45 -12.33
N PHE A 124 4.73 14.46 -11.51
CA PHE A 124 4.35 13.12 -11.93
C PHE A 124 2.91 12.84 -11.51
N GLU A 125 2.12 12.37 -12.46
CA GLU A 125 0.77 11.88 -12.25
C GLU A 125 0.77 10.37 -12.04
N TYR A 126 -0.13 9.91 -11.17
CA TYR A 126 -0.36 8.51 -10.83
C TYR A 126 -1.87 8.26 -10.75
N TYR A 127 -2.25 7.01 -10.97
CA TYR A 127 -3.55 6.48 -10.57
C TYR A 127 -3.28 5.27 -9.67
N VAL A 128 -3.43 5.48 -8.35
CA VAL A 128 -3.11 4.49 -7.31
C VAL A 128 -4.00 4.69 -6.08
N ARG A 129 -4.13 3.67 -5.24
CA ARG A 129 -4.75 3.73 -3.92
C ARG A 129 -3.78 4.39 -2.92
N PRO A 130 -4.13 5.49 -2.25
CA PRO A 130 -3.27 6.15 -1.26
C PRO A 130 -3.26 5.45 0.11
N THR A 131 -2.92 4.17 0.06
CA THR A 131 -2.77 3.24 1.19
C THR A 131 -1.61 3.66 2.10
N SER A 132 -1.49 3.02 3.27
CA SER A 132 -0.50 3.37 4.30
C SER A 132 0.95 3.19 3.85
N ASP A 133 1.26 2.17 3.05
CA ASP A 133 2.58 1.94 2.45
C ASP A 133 2.95 3.04 1.43
N PHE A 134 2.00 3.52 0.64
CA PHE A 134 2.22 4.66 -0.26
C PHE A 134 2.48 5.96 0.52
N CYS A 135 1.68 6.22 1.56
CA CYS A 135 1.89 7.37 2.44
C CYS A 135 3.27 7.31 3.13
N GLY A 136 3.64 6.14 3.62
CA GLY A 136 4.95 5.89 4.23
C GLY A 136 6.11 6.10 3.24
N HIS A 137 5.94 5.65 1.99
CA HIS A 137 6.93 5.90 0.94
C HIS A 137 7.10 7.39 0.65
N ILE A 138 6.01 8.15 0.51
CA ILE A 138 6.07 9.60 0.32
C ILE A 138 6.86 10.27 1.46
N LEU A 139 6.53 9.94 2.71
CA LEU A 139 7.21 10.48 3.89
C LEU A 139 8.70 10.11 3.93
N SER A 140 9.08 8.91 3.47
CA SER A 140 10.48 8.47 3.42
C SER A 140 11.37 9.34 2.53
N LEU A 141 10.76 10.03 1.56
CA LEU A 141 11.45 10.96 0.66
C LEU A 141 11.49 12.40 1.19
N ALA A 142 10.81 12.65 2.31
CA ALA A 142 10.78 13.93 3.03
C ALA A 142 10.51 15.13 2.11
N ASN A 143 11.31 16.19 2.23
CA ASN A 143 11.16 17.42 1.46
C ASN A 143 11.52 17.29 -0.04
N ASN A 144 11.92 16.10 -0.52
CA ASN A 144 12.21 15.87 -1.94
C ASN A 144 10.97 15.51 -2.76
N LEU A 145 9.83 15.23 -2.10
CA LEU A 145 8.58 14.87 -2.75
C LEU A 145 7.41 15.56 -2.06
N LYS A 146 6.56 16.24 -2.83
CA LYS A 146 5.38 16.92 -2.32
C LYS A 146 4.12 16.43 -3.03
N VAL A 147 3.06 16.18 -2.26
CA VAL A 147 1.73 15.95 -2.83
C VAL A 147 1.14 17.28 -3.29
N ILE A 148 0.77 17.36 -4.57
CA ILE A 148 0.10 18.51 -5.20
C ILE A 148 -1.40 18.27 -5.31
N TYR A 149 -1.80 17.02 -5.53
CA TYR A 149 -3.20 16.61 -5.63
C TYR A 149 -3.32 15.13 -5.24
N PRO A 150 -4.42 14.69 -4.58
CA PRO A 150 -5.51 15.51 -4.05
C PRO A 150 -5.10 16.26 -2.77
N GLN A 151 -5.89 17.27 -2.39
CA GLN A 151 -5.64 18.03 -1.16
C GLN A 151 -5.78 17.15 0.08
N SER A 152 -6.74 16.21 0.09
CA SER A 152 -6.94 15.24 1.18
C SER A 152 -5.67 14.43 1.50
N LEU A 153 -4.96 13.98 0.46
CA LEU A 153 -3.70 13.27 0.64
C LEU A 153 -2.59 14.20 1.12
N ALA A 154 -2.51 15.43 0.59
CA ALA A 154 -1.55 16.42 1.08
C ALA A 154 -1.77 16.73 2.57
N ASP A 155 -3.02 16.90 3.01
CA ASP A 155 -3.39 17.14 4.40
C ASP A 155 -3.01 15.95 5.29
N LYS A 156 -3.28 14.72 4.82
CA LYS A 156 -2.90 13.47 5.52
C LYS A 156 -1.38 13.38 5.72
N ILE A 157 -0.59 13.64 4.68
CA ILE A 157 0.88 13.62 4.77
C ILE A 157 1.40 14.74 5.67
N SER A 158 0.81 15.94 5.57
CA SER A 158 1.15 17.07 6.45
C SER A 158 0.88 16.75 7.91
N GLN A 159 -0.27 16.16 8.22
CA GLN A 159 -0.63 15.76 9.57
C GLN A 159 0.35 14.73 10.15
N LEU A 160 0.71 13.70 9.37
CA LEU A 160 1.72 12.71 9.78
C LEU A 160 3.09 13.34 10.06
N ALA A 161 3.50 14.33 9.27
CA ALA A 161 4.74 15.07 9.50
C ALA A 161 4.67 15.94 10.76
N ILE A 162 3.54 16.61 11.00
CA ILE A 162 3.28 17.37 12.24
C ILE A 162 3.35 16.45 13.46
N ASP A 163 2.69 15.30 13.41
CA ASP A 163 2.69 14.34 14.53
C ASP A 163 4.09 13.78 14.77
N THR A 164 4.88 13.58 13.71
CA THR A 164 6.32 13.27 13.83
C THR A 164 7.07 14.37 14.57
N LEU A 165 6.88 15.65 14.22
CA LEU A 165 7.53 16.78 14.88
C LEU A 165 7.14 16.90 16.37
N LYS A 166 5.88 16.63 16.71
CA LYS A 166 5.41 16.58 18.11
C LYS A 166 6.16 15.54 18.93
N MET A 167 6.51 14.38 18.35
CA MET A 167 7.32 13.37 19.04
C MET A 167 8.72 13.88 19.43
N TYR A 168 9.21 14.94 18.77
CA TYR A 168 10.46 15.62 19.10
C TYR A 168 10.25 16.91 19.90
N ASN A 169 9.05 17.11 20.48
CA ASN A 169 8.66 18.31 21.23
C ASN A 169 8.78 19.62 20.44
N ILE A 170 8.59 19.56 19.12
CA ILE A 170 8.55 20.74 18.24
C ILE A 170 7.08 21.15 18.07
N ASP A 171 6.74 22.33 18.57
CA ASP A 171 5.40 22.91 18.46
C ASP A 171 5.24 23.64 17.11
N VAL A 172 4.48 23.04 16.20
CA VAL A 172 4.16 23.63 14.89
C VAL A 172 2.94 24.52 15.06
N LYS A 173 3.16 25.77 15.50
CA LYS A 173 2.09 26.77 15.49
C LYS A 173 1.74 27.12 14.05
N ASP A 174 0.45 27.04 13.71
CA ASP A 174 -0.10 27.24 12.38
C ASP A 174 0.56 28.41 11.64
N LYS A 175 1.34 28.07 10.62
CA LYS A 175 1.60 28.98 9.50
C LYS A 175 0.90 28.36 8.30
N VAL A 176 -0.40 28.60 8.23
CA VAL A 176 -1.19 28.51 6.98
C VAL A 176 -0.87 29.76 6.16
#